data_AF-X1PAP9-F1
#
_entry.id   AF-X1PAP9-F1
#
_cell.length_a   1.000
_cell.length_b   1.000
_cell.length_c   1.000
_cell.angle_alpha   90.00
_cell.angle_beta   90.00
_cell.angle_gamma   90.00
#
_symmetry.space_group_name_H-M   'P 1'
#
loop_
_entity.id
_entity.type
_entity.pdbx_description
1 polymer ?
#
loop_
_entity_poly.entity_id
_entity_poly.type
_entity_poly.pdbx_seq_one_letter_code
_entity_poly.pdbx_strand_id
1 'polypeptide(L)'
;MTDLSIDLGFMKLKNPVIAASGTFGYGIEFTPFIDLNHLGGFVVKGLYYSPREGNPPPRLVETSSGLINAIGLQGIGVKRFSEEILPLLINYNTSIIINVCGEHEDEYAAVVDHLNQQPGITAYELNISCPNVKKDGKCPALDPKTTYSVVKLIKKSSTRP
;
A
#
# COMPACT_ATOMS: atom_id res chain seq x y z
N MET A 1 5.96 32.37 -3.93
CA MET A 1 5.27 31.08 -3.71
C MET A 1 6.27 30.15 -3.05
N THR A 2 5.90 29.43 -2.00
CA THR A 2 6.83 28.57 -1.25
C THR A 2 7.02 27.25 -2.00
N ASP A 3 8.26 26.81 -2.18
CA ASP A 3 8.58 25.47 -2.69
C ASP A 3 8.36 24.45 -1.56
N LEU A 4 7.49 23.46 -1.82
CA LEU A 4 7.19 22.37 -0.89
C LEU A 4 7.86 21.06 -1.31
N SER A 5 8.64 21.03 -2.39
CA SER A 5 9.25 19.81 -2.90
C SER A 5 10.21 19.18 -1.88
N ILE A 6 10.24 17.84 -1.87
CA ILE A 6 11.04 17.05 -0.94
C ILE A 6 11.84 16.00 -1.73
N ASP A 7 13.10 15.82 -1.37
CA ASP A 7 13.97 14.74 -1.86
C ASP A 7 14.32 13.81 -0.70
N LEU A 8 13.83 12.57 -0.77
CA LEU A 8 14.10 11.51 0.21
C LEU A 8 15.37 10.69 -0.16
N GLY A 9 16.09 11.09 -1.21
CA GLY A 9 17.25 10.39 -1.78
C GLY A 9 16.86 9.25 -2.71
N PHE A 10 15.85 8.46 -2.34
CA PHE A 10 15.31 7.37 -3.18
C PHE A 10 14.01 7.74 -3.91
N MET A 11 13.40 8.88 -3.57
CA MET A 11 12.14 9.35 -4.14
C MET A 11 12.04 10.87 -4.01
N LYS A 12 11.57 11.53 -5.06
CA LYS A 12 11.25 12.97 -5.07
C LYS A 12 9.75 13.17 -5.09
N LEU A 13 9.26 14.06 -4.24
CA LEU A 13 7.85 14.42 -4.13
C LEU A 13 7.70 15.92 -4.39
N LYS A 14 6.67 16.31 -5.12
CA LYS A 14 6.38 17.73 -5.37
C LYS A 14 5.90 18.50 -4.13
N ASN A 15 5.41 17.78 -3.13
CA ASN A 15 5.05 18.27 -1.80
C ASN A 15 5.01 17.08 -0.81
N PRO A 16 5.00 17.30 0.52
CA PRO A 16 5.07 16.20 1.50
C PRO A 16 3.73 15.49 1.75
N VAL A 17 2.64 15.90 1.08
CA VAL A 17 1.31 15.34 1.36
C VAL A 17 1.14 14.02 0.63
N ILE A 18 1.05 12.93 1.40
CA ILE A 18 0.76 11.58 0.92
C ILE A 18 -0.53 11.08 1.56
N ALA A 19 -1.51 10.68 0.75
CA ALA A 19 -2.71 10.04 1.30
C ALA A 19 -2.39 8.61 1.78
N ALA A 20 -2.76 8.28 3.01
CA ALA A 20 -2.40 7.02 3.65
C ALA A 20 -3.14 5.80 3.06
N SER A 21 -2.52 4.63 3.14
CA SER A 21 -3.15 3.37 2.71
C SER A 21 -4.39 3.09 3.54
N GLY A 22 -5.46 2.63 2.87
CA GLY A 22 -6.73 2.30 3.52
C GLY A 22 -7.66 3.48 3.78
N THR A 23 -7.21 4.72 3.58
CA THR A 23 -8.06 5.92 3.67
C THR A 23 -8.36 6.54 2.31
N PHE A 24 -7.68 6.09 1.25
CA PHE A 24 -7.73 6.70 -0.09
C PHE A 24 -8.10 5.72 -1.22
N GLY A 25 -8.70 4.57 -0.89
CA GLY A 25 -9.09 3.56 -1.87
C GLY A 25 -7.91 3.08 -2.72
N TYR A 26 -8.09 3.03 -4.04
CA TYR A 26 -7.00 2.90 -5.00
C TYR A 26 -6.66 4.24 -5.68
N GLY A 27 -7.19 5.36 -5.18
CA GLY A 27 -6.98 6.71 -5.68
C GLY A 27 -8.06 7.19 -6.65
N ILE A 28 -8.48 6.35 -7.61
CA ILE A 28 -9.47 6.72 -8.63
C ILE A 28 -10.82 7.18 -8.04
N GLU A 29 -11.20 6.64 -6.88
CA GLU A 29 -12.45 6.96 -6.19
C GLU A 29 -12.49 8.43 -5.72
N PHE A 30 -11.33 9.08 -5.59
CA PHE A 30 -11.21 10.46 -5.15
C PHE A 30 -11.14 11.48 -6.29
N THR A 31 -11.06 11.03 -7.55
CA THR A 31 -11.01 11.92 -8.73
C THR A 31 -12.20 12.88 -8.87
N PRO A 32 -13.42 12.58 -8.39
CA PRO A 32 -14.51 13.56 -8.39
C PRO A 32 -14.33 14.71 -7.39
N PHE A 33 -13.44 14.55 -6.41
CA PHE A 33 -13.29 15.48 -5.28
C PHE A 33 -11.99 16.27 -5.31
N ILE A 34 -10.91 15.70 -5.87
CA ILE A 34 -9.59 16.32 -5.94
C ILE A 34 -8.84 15.88 -7.20
N ASP A 35 -8.08 16.82 -7.78
CA ASP A 35 -7.07 16.47 -8.78
C ASP A 35 -5.90 15.76 -8.10
N LEU A 36 -5.70 14.47 -8.41
CA LEU A 36 -4.62 13.66 -7.87
C LEU A 36 -3.23 14.26 -8.18
N ASN A 37 -3.12 15.08 -9.23
CA ASN A 37 -1.90 15.82 -9.58
C ASN A 37 -1.56 16.93 -8.59
N HIS A 38 -2.35 17.20 -7.55
CA HIS A 38 -1.99 18.12 -6.48
C HIS A 38 -1.31 17.44 -5.28
N LEU A 39 -1.46 16.12 -5.11
CA LEU A 39 -0.84 15.38 -3.99
C LEU A 39 0.64 15.06 -4.28
N GLY A 40 1.49 15.06 -3.26
CA GLY A 40 2.85 14.54 -3.38
C GLY A 40 2.87 13.08 -3.79
N GLY A 41 1.96 12.30 -3.21
CA GLY A 41 1.65 10.93 -3.61
C GLY A 41 0.41 10.39 -2.92
N PHE A 42 0.12 9.12 -3.13
CA PHE A 42 -0.84 8.38 -2.33
C PHE A 42 -0.43 6.91 -2.27
N VAL A 43 -0.77 6.28 -1.15
CA VAL A 43 -0.58 4.84 -0.98
C VAL A 43 -1.91 4.16 -1.24
N VAL A 44 -1.97 3.28 -2.23
CA VAL A 44 -3.19 2.52 -2.50
C VAL A 44 -3.49 1.53 -1.37
N LYS A 45 -4.73 1.06 -1.31
CA LYS A 45 -5.15 -0.01 -0.42
C LYS A 45 -4.21 -1.22 -0.52
N GLY A 46 -3.86 -1.78 0.64
CA GLY A 46 -3.07 -3.00 0.76
C GLY A 46 -3.48 -4.12 -0.21
N LEU A 47 -2.53 -4.58 -1.01
CA LEU A 47 -2.70 -5.65 -1.99
C LEU A 47 -2.14 -6.96 -1.44
N TYR A 48 -3.01 -7.97 -1.38
CA TYR A 48 -2.63 -9.37 -1.29
C TYR A 48 -2.50 -9.96 -2.69
N TYR A 49 -1.95 -11.18 -2.79
CA TYR A 49 -1.88 -11.84 -4.09
C TYR A 49 -3.29 -12.17 -4.61
N SER A 50 -4.11 -12.75 -3.73
CA SER A 50 -5.51 -13.07 -4.00
C SER A 50 -6.48 -12.02 -3.43
N PRO A 51 -7.71 -11.91 -3.99
CA PRO A 51 -8.75 -11.06 -3.42
C PRO A 51 -9.12 -11.46 -1.99
N ARG A 52 -9.59 -10.49 -1.20
CA ARG A 52 -10.08 -10.69 0.17
C ARG A 52 -11.39 -9.96 0.39
N GLU A 53 -12.34 -10.63 1.03
CA GLU A 53 -13.64 -10.04 1.42
C GLU A 53 -13.54 -9.06 2.61
N GLY A 54 -12.52 -9.24 3.46
CA GLY A 54 -12.40 -8.54 4.73
C GLY A 54 -13.28 -9.12 5.85
N ASN A 55 -13.39 -8.40 6.96
CA ASN A 55 -14.15 -8.84 8.13
C ASN A 55 -15.66 -8.65 7.93
N PRO A 56 -16.56 -9.33 8.67
CA PRO A 56 -17.99 -9.01 8.64
C PRO A 56 -18.26 -7.58 9.20
N PRO A 57 -19.37 -6.92 8.80
CA PRO A 57 -19.81 -5.68 9.43
C PRO A 57 -20.34 -5.89 10.86
N PRO A 58 -20.35 -4.86 11.72
CA PRO A 58 -19.86 -3.49 11.48
C PRO A 58 -18.33 -3.42 11.48
N ARG A 59 -17.76 -2.65 10.54
CA ARG A 59 -16.30 -2.51 10.38
C ARG A 59 -15.75 -1.19 10.91
N LEU A 60 -16.61 -0.24 11.25
CA LEU A 60 -16.25 1.12 11.63
C LEU A 60 -17.06 1.53 12.85
N VAL A 61 -16.40 2.18 13.81
CA VAL A 61 -17.04 2.76 15.00
C VAL A 61 -16.39 4.11 15.28
N GLU A 62 -17.22 5.16 15.37
CA GLU A 62 -16.77 6.50 15.74
C GLU A 62 -16.33 6.54 17.21
N THR A 63 -15.31 7.34 17.50
CA THR A 63 -14.79 7.57 18.84
C THR A 63 -14.49 9.06 19.02
N SER A 64 -14.27 9.50 20.26
CA SER A 64 -13.87 10.88 20.51
C SER A 64 -12.60 11.23 19.73
N SER A 65 -12.71 12.18 18.80
CA SER A 65 -11.62 12.64 17.94
C SER A 65 -11.00 11.57 17.04
N GLY A 66 -11.73 10.51 16.69
CA GLY A 66 -11.20 9.46 15.83
C GLY A 66 -12.18 8.37 15.43
N LEU A 67 -11.63 7.30 14.86
CA LEU A 67 -12.38 6.18 14.31
C LEU A 67 -11.63 4.89 14.59
N ILE A 68 -12.34 3.86 15.06
CA ILE A 68 -11.84 2.49 15.10
C ILE A 68 -12.29 1.79 13.83
N ASN A 69 -11.36 1.09 13.16
CA ASN A 69 -11.68 0.27 11.99
C ASN A 69 -11.21 -1.17 12.17
N ALA A 70 -12.01 -2.09 11.61
CA ALA A 70 -11.73 -3.51 11.53
C ALA A 70 -12.07 -4.00 10.12
N ILE A 71 -11.50 -3.38 9.07
CA ILE A 71 -11.82 -3.69 7.67
C ILE A 71 -11.47 -5.15 7.29
N GLY A 72 -10.42 -5.71 7.89
CA GLY A 72 -9.91 -7.05 7.53
C GLY A 72 -9.15 -7.08 6.20
N LEU A 73 -8.64 -5.92 5.76
CA LEU A 73 -7.87 -5.77 4.51
C LEU A 73 -8.61 -6.28 3.27
N GLN A 74 -9.92 -5.98 3.16
CA GLN A 74 -10.69 -6.19 1.93
C GLN A 74 -9.96 -5.57 0.73
N GLY A 75 -9.89 -6.30 -0.38
CA GLY A 75 -9.18 -5.87 -1.57
C GLY A 75 -9.38 -6.80 -2.76
N ILE A 76 -9.11 -6.27 -3.96
CA ILE A 76 -9.34 -6.98 -5.23
C ILE A 76 -8.20 -7.92 -5.64
N GLY A 77 -7.10 -7.92 -4.87
CA GLY A 77 -5.88 -8.67 -5.18
C GLY A 77 -5.01 -7.97 -6.22
N VAL A 78 -3.73 -8.37 -6.27
CA VAL A 78 -2.71 -7.69 -7.09
C VAL A 78 -3.01 -7.76 -8.59
N LYS A 79 -3.50 -8.91 -9.08
CA LYS A 79 -3.76 -9.12 -10.51
C LYS A 79 -4.81 -8.15 -11.04
N ARG A 80 -5.96 -8.08 -10.37
CA ARG A 80 -7.07 -7.21 -10.78
C ARG A 80 -6.71 -5.73 -10.66
N PHE A 81 -5.95 -5.37 -9.63
CA PHE A 81 -5.41 -4.02 -9.50
C PHE A 81 -4.52 -3.64 -10.71
N SER A 82 -3.57 -4.51 -11.08
CA SER A 82 -2.68 -4.28 -12.22
C SER A 82 -3.42 -4.18 -13.56
N GLU A 83 -4.47 -4.98 -13.75
CA GLU A 83 -5.23 -5.03 -15.01
C GLU A 83 -6.25 -3.89 -15.15
N GLU A 84 -6.93 -3.51 -14.07
CA GLU A 84 -8.07 -2.59 -14.14
C GLU A 84 -7.77 -1.18 -13.62
N ILE A 85 -6.93 -1.05 -12.59
CA ILE A 85 -6.80 0.19 -11.83
C ILE A 85 -5.49 0.93 -12.14
N LEU A 86 -4.36 0.22 -12.08
CA LEU A 86 -3.06 0.81 -12.33
C LEU A 86 -2.95 1.54 -13.68
N PRO A 87 -3.50 1.04 -14.81
CA PRO A 87 -3.45 1.73 -16.09
C PRO A 87 -4.15 3.10 -16.09
N LEU A 88 -5.10 3.31 -15.18
CA LEU A 88 -5.76 4.61 -14.99
C LEU A 88 -4.86 5.57 -14.20
N LEU A 89 -4.16 5.04 -13.19
CA LEU A 89 -3.33 5.82 -12.28
C LEU A 89 -2.06 6.37 -12.95
N ILE A 90 -1.44 5.61 -13.86
CA ILE A 90 -0.18 6.02 -14.52
C ILE A 90 -0.28 7.30 -15.34
N ASN A 91 -1.50 7.79 -15.61
CA ASN A 91 -1.75 9.06 -16.31
C ASN A 91 -1.63 10.28 -15.40
N TYR A 92 -1.49 10.09 -14.09
CA TYR A 92 -1.33 11.18 -13.12
C TYR A 92 0.15 11.43 -12.81
N ASN A 93 0.52 12.71 -12.74
CA ASN A 93 1.82 13.20 -12.32
C ASN A 93 1.90 13.30 -10.77
N THR A 94 1.85 12.15 -10.11
CA THR A 94 1.92 12.01 -8.66
C THR A 94 2.55 10.67 -8.29
N SER A 95 3.14 10.56 -7.09
CA SER A 95 3.77 9.32 -6.67
C SER A 95 2.73 8.26 -6.29
N ILE A 96 2.74 7.15 -7.01
CA ILE A 96 1.87 6.00 -6.76
C ILE A 96 2.67 5.00 -5.92
N ILE A 97 2.29 4.85 -4.65
CA ILE A 97 2.94 3.94 -3.72
C ILE A 97 2.01 2.75 -3.49
N ILE A 98 2.55 1.53 -3.52
CA ILE A 98 1.75 0.32 -3.33
C ILE A 98 1.97 -0.24 -1.93
N ASN A 99 0.90 -0.27 -1.12
CA ASN A 99 0.90 -1.01 0.13
C ASN A 99 0.87 -2.51 -0.17
N VAL A 100 1.93 -3.23 0.18
CA VAL A 100 2.10 -4.67 -0.06
C VAL A 100 1.75 -5.42 1.21
N CYS A 101 0.83 -6.38 1.09
CA CYS A 101 0.41 -7.25 2.17
C CYS A 101 0.73 -8.73 1.85
N GLY A 102 0.77 -9.55 2.89
CA GLY A 102 0.90 -11.00 2.77
C GLY A 102 0.63 -11.70 4.11
N GLU A 103 0.16 -12.94 4.04
CA GLU A 103 -0.03 -13.81 5.21
C GLU A 103 1.27 -14.50 5.64
N HIS A 104 2.20 -14.66 4.70
CA HIS A 104 3.53 -15.20 4.92
C HIS A 104 4.54 -14.52 3.99
N GLU A 105 5.84 -14.63 4.29
CA GLU A 105 6.91 -13.93 3.58
C GLU A 105 6.90 -14.16 2.06
N ASP A 106 6.61 -15.39 1.61
CA ASP A 106 6.52 -15.71 0.18
C ASP A 106 5.36 -14.99 -0.53
N GLU A 107 4.26 -14.67 0.16
CA GLU A 107 3.15 -13.95 -0.46
C GLU A 107 3.53 -12.48 -0.72
N TYR A 108 4.23 -11.84 0.22
CA TYR A 108 4.77 -10.49 -0.01
C TYR A 108 5.70 -10.47 -1.22
N ALA A 109 6.59 -11.47 -1.32
CA ALA A 109 7.49 -11.60 -2.46
C ALA A 109 6.71 -11.80 -3.77
N ALA A 110 5.70 -12.67 -3.80
CA ALA A 110 4.88 -12.90 -4.98
C ALA A 110 4.11 -11.65 -5.44
N VAL A 111 3.60 -10.83 -4.51
CA VAL A 111 2.95 -9.55 -4.84
C VAL A 111 3.96 -8.59 -5.47
N VAL A 112 5.16 -8.45 -4.88
CA VAL A 112 6.22 -7.58 -5.43
C VAL A 112 6.70 -8.07 -6.79
N ASP A 113 6.90 -9.37 -6.97
CA ASP A 113 7.32 -9.97 -8.25
C ASP A 113 6.31 -9.68 -9.36
N HIS A 114 5.02 -9.77 -9.06
CA HIS A 114 3.97 -9.41 -9.99
C HIS A 114 4.01 -7.91 -10.34
N LEU A 115 4.14 -7.03 -9.34
CA LEU A 115 4.15 -5.57 -9.52
C LEU A 115 5.44 -5.06 -10.19
N ASN A 116 6.55 -5.78 -10.09
CA ASN A 116 7.79 -5.44 -10.77
C ASN A 116 7.64 -5.41 -12.29
N GLN A 117 6.70 -6.20 -12.84
CA GLN A 117 6.39 -6.22 -14.26
C GLN A 117 5.46 -5.07 -14.70
N GLN A 118 4.96 -4.27 -13.76
CA GLN A 118 4.02 -3.19 -14.04
C GLN A 118 4.72 -1.82 -14.05
N PRO A 119 4.36 -0.91 -14.97
CA PRO A 119 4.94 0.44 -15.00
C PRO A 119 4.29 1.40 -13.99
N GLY A 120 4.88 2.59 -13.81
CA GLY A 120 4.26 3.71 -13.11
C GLY A 120 4.23 3.65 -11.57
N ILE A 121 4.61 2.54 -10.96
CA ILE A 121 4.76 2.44 -9.50
C ILE A 121 6.04 3.16 -9.06
N THR A 122 5.91 4.04 -8.06
CA THR A 122 7.04 4.81 -7.51
C THR A 122 7.81 4.02 -6.44
N ALA A 123 7.11 3.40 -5.50
CA ALA A 123 7.71 2.69 -4.37
C ALA A 123 6.77 1.62 -3.80
N TYR A 124 7.33 0.72 -3.00
CA TYR A 124 6.56 -0.25 -2.22
C TYR A 124 6.54 0.13 -0.72
N GLU A 125 5.37 0.07 -0.10
CA GLU A 125 5.20 0.19 1.34
C GLU A 125 4.84 -1.19 1.91
N LEU A 126 5.75 -1.80 2.66
CA LEU A 126 5.53 -3.14 3.22
C LEU A 126 4.65 -3.06 4.47
N ASN A 127 3.45 -3.63 4.40
CA ASN A 127 2.53 -3.69 5.53
C ASN A 127 2.81 -4.90 6.42
N ILE A 128 3.83 -4.79 7.26
CA ILE A 128 4.23 -5.81 8.24
C ILE A 128 3.49 -5.69 9.58
N SER A 129 2.47 -4.83 9.66
CA SER A 129 1.71 -4.55 10.89
C SER A 129 0.58 -5.54 11.18
N CYS A 130 0.21 -6.37 10.19
CA CYS A 130 -0.96 -7.24 10.31
C CYS A 130 -0.65 -8.51 11.15
N PRO A 131 -1.47 -8.87 12.15
CA PRO A 131 -1.24 -10.02 13.03
C PRO A 131 -1.49 -11.39 12.38
N ASN A 132 -1.83 -11.48 11.09
CA ASN A 132 -2.30 -12.71 10.45
C ASN A 132 -1.21 -13.75 10.10
N VAL A 133 -0.03 -13.70 10.73
CA VAL A 133 1.02 -14.69 10.47
C VAL A 133 0.85 -15.88 11.40
N LYS A 134 0.92 -17.09 10.83
CA LYS A 134 0.64 -18.40 11.45
C LYS A 134 1.33 -18.72 12.79
N LYS A 135 2.23 -17.88 13.28
CA LYS A 135 2.86 -18.00 14.61
C LYS A 135 2.13 -17.09 15.62
N ASP A 136 1.11 -17.64 16.26
CA ASP A 136 0.48 -17.10 17.47
C ASP A 136 -0.17 -15.70 17.34
N GLY A 137 -0.55 -15.27 16.13
CA GLY A 137 -1.19 -13.97 15.93
C GLY A 137 -0.26 -12.78 16.17
N LYS A 138 1.07 -13.00 16.18
CA LYS A 138 2.05 -11.94 16.39
C LYS A 138 2.33 -11.22 15.07
N CYS A 139 2.21 -9.90 15.12
CA CYS A 139 2.57 -9.01 14.03
C CYS A 139 4.08 -9.14 13.69
N PRO A 140 4.46 -9.32 12.39
CA PRO A 140 5.85 -9.42 11.96
C PRO A 140 6.75 -8.27 12.41
N ALA A 141 6.20 -7.05 12.50
CA ALA A 141 6.91 -5.87 12.96
C ALA A 141 7.34 -5.93 14.45
N LEU A 142 6.76 -6.85 15.24
CA LEU A 142 7.08 -7.00 16.66
C LEU A 142 8.28 -7.93 16.92
N ASP A 143 8.85 -8.55 15.89
CA ASP A 143 10.08 -9.34 15.98
C ASP A 143 11.12 -8.88 14.95
N PRO A 144 12.28 -8.35 15.38
CA PRO A 144 13.33 -7.90 14.47
C PRO A 144 13.83 -8.99 13.51
N LYS A 145 13.84 -10.26 13.94
CA LYS A 145 14.29 -11.38 13.09
C LYS A 145 13.29 -11.65 11.96
N THR A 146 12.01 -11.69 12.30
CA THR A 146 10.92 -11.82 11.31
C THR A 146 10.90 -10.63 10.36
N THR A 147 10.99 -9.40 10.86
CA THR A 147 11.09 -8.19 10.03
C THR A 147 12.27 -8.27 9.06
N TYR A 148 13.46 -8.63 9.56
CA TYR A 148 14.64 -8.81 8.72
C TYR A 148 14.44 -9.89 7.65
N SER A 149 13.84 -11.04 8.00
CA SER A 149 13.57 -12.12 7.04
C SER A 149 12.68 -11.65 5.89
N VAL A 150 11.53 -11.04 6.22
CA VAL A 150 10.56 -10.55 5.24
C VAL A 150 11.19 -9.50 4.34
N VAL A 151 11.83 -8.48 4.91
CA VAL A 151 12.45 -7.40 4.13
C VAL A 151 13.58 -7.95 3.26
N LYS A 152 14.44 -8.84 3.78
CA LYS A 152 15.53 -9.44 3.01
C LYS A 152 15.02 -10.27 1.84
N LEU A 153 13.95 -11.04 2.04
CA LEU A 153 13.36 -11.85 0.97
C LEU A 153 12.83 -10.96 -0.15
N ILE A 154 12.01 -9.98 0.19
CA ILE A 154 11.41 -9.05 -0.78
C ILE A 154 12.48 -8.23 -1.48
N LYS A 155 13.52 -7.79 -0.77
CA LYS A 155 14.57 -6.95 -1.38
C LYS A 155 15.40 -7.69 -2.42
N LYS A 156 15.41 -9.04 -2.43
CA LYS A 156 16.06 -9.81 -3.50
C LYS A 156 15.38 -9.63 -4.85
N SER A 157 14.08 -9.36 -4.87
CA SER A 157 13.33 -9.23 -6.12
C SER A 157 12.84 -7.82 -6.41
N SER A 158 12.62 -6.97 -5.39
CA SER A 158 12.15 -5.59 -5.59
C SER A 158 13.08 -4.79 -6.52
N THR A 159 12.51 -4.24 -7.58
CA THR A 159 13.20 -3.32 -8.51
C THR A 159 13.01 -1.85 -8.11
N ARG A 160 12.31 -1.59 -7.00
CA ARG A 160 11.94 -0.26 -6.52
C ARG A 160 12.37 -0.05 -5.07
N PRO A 161 12.42 1.22 -4.61
CA PRO A 161 12.54 1.53 -3.19
C PRO A 161 11.51 0.77 -2.36
#